data_AF-A0A2N6NDS1-F1
#
_entry.id   AF-A0A2N6NDS1-F1
#
_cell.length_a   1.000
_cell.length_b   1.000
_cell.length_c   1.000
_cell.angle_alpha   90.00
_cell.angle_beta   90.00
_cell.angle_gamma   90.00
#
_symmetry.space_group_name_H-M   'P 1'
#
loop_
_entity.id
_entity.type
_entity.pdbx_description
1 polymer ?
#
loop_
_entity_poly.entity_id
_entity_poly.type
_entity_poly.pdbx_seq_one_letter_code
_entity_poly.pdbx_strand_id
1 'polypeptide(L)'
;MSVRFYHVFWAVLDIIPFFYYCNPGKTFPVVKGFFEQLRKDEGAAQPIGAAGFCWGGKHVVLLSHGHEIDGKPLLDAGFTAHPSILSIPSDIQKIQRPVSFALAAKDDQISPAKAEKVKAIVEALPSPATGEAYVIPGTGHGFAVRADLTKDDVAAQAARAEDQSIDWFKKHF
;
A
#
# COMPACT_ATOMS: atom_id res chain seq x y z
N MET A 1 25.46 -11.38 -18.28
CA MET A 1 25.82 -12.01 -16.99
C MET A 1 25.05 -13.32 -16.90
N SER A 2 25.73 -14.48 -16.90
CA SER A 2 25.04 -15.78 -16.80
C SER A 2 24.63 -16.00 -15.33
N VAL A 3 23.32 -16.01 -15.06
CA VAL A 3 22.81 -16.37 -13.73
C VAL A 3 23.08 -17.86 -13.53
N ARG A 4 23.99 -18.19 -12.59
CA ARG A 4 24.31 -19.59 -12.29
C ARG A 4 23.08 -20.28 -11.72
N PHE A 5 22.79 -21.51 -12.15
CA PHE A 5 21.66 -22.33 -11.67
C PHE A 5 21.53 -22.38 -10.14
N TYR A 6 22.66 -22.35 -9.43
CA TYR A 6 22.72 -22.26 -7.98
C TYR A 6 21.96 -21.04 -7.41
N HIS A 7 22.11 -19.86 -8.02
CA HIS A 7 21.40 -18.65 -7.55
C HIS A 7 19.89 -18.74 -7.77
N VAL A 8 19.46 -19.38 -8.84
CA VAL A 8 18.03 -19.63 -9.10
C VAL A 8 17.47 -20.59 -8.04
N PHE A 9 18.21 -21.65 -7.70
CA PHE A 9 17.81 -22.62 -6.67
C PHE A 9 17.62 -21.95 -5.30
N TRP A 10 18.56 -21.14 -4.84
CA TRP A 10 18.43 -20.42 -3.56
C TRP A 10 17.31 -19.36 -3.60
N ALA A 11 17.19 -18.61 -4.69
CA ALA A 11 16.09 -17.65 -4.83
C ALA A 11 14.72 -18.34 -4.73
N VAL A 12 14.56 -19.53 -5.33
CA VAL A 12 13.32 -20.33 -5.22
C VAL A 12 13.06 -20.75 -3.78
N LEU A 13 14.10 -21.20 -3.05
CA LEU A 13 13.98 -21.59 -1.64
C LEU A 13 13.62 -20.44 -0.71
N ASP A 14 13.96 -19.19 -1.04
CA ASP A 14 13.59 -18.03 -0.22
C ASP A 14 12.23 -17.44 -0.63
N ILE A 15 11.96 -17.35 -1.93
CA ILE A 15 10.76 -16.70 -2.47
C ILE A 15 9.50 -17.54 -2.20
N ILE A 16 9.55 -18.86 -2.36
CA ILE A 16 8.37 -19.72 -2.17
C ILE A 16 7.87 -19.68 -0.72
N PRO A 17 8.71 -19.88 0.32
CA PRO A 17 8.28 -19.75 1.70
C PRO A 17 7.75 -18.34 2.00
N PHE A 18 8.41 -17.29 1.51
CA PHE A 18 7.93 -15.92 1.69
C PHE A 18 6.49 -15.78 1.21
N PHE A 19 6.16 -16.17 -0.02
CA PHE A 19 4.78 -16.04 -0.52
C PHE A 19 3.79 -16.99 0.17
N TYR A 20 4.24 -18.13 0.70
CA TYR A 20 3.40 -19.03 1.48
C TYR A 20 3.03 -18.46 2.86
N TYR A 21 3.96 -17.81 3.54
CA TYR A 21 3.76 -17.21 4.86
C TYR A 21 3.16 -15.81 4.79
N CYS A 22 3.57 -15.00 3.81
CA CYS A 22 3.10 -13.62 3.60
C CYS A 22 1.83 -13.54 2.75
N ASN A 23 1.10 -14.64 2.59
CA ASN A 23 -0.19 -14.63 1.89
C ASN A 23 -1.20 -13.74 2.64
N PRO A 24 -1.82 -12.73 2.00
CA PRO A 24 -2.78 -11.84 2.65
C PRO A 24 -3.94 -12.55 3.36
N GLY A 25 -4.36 -13.73 2.90
CA GLY A 25 -5.40 -14.52 3.56
C GLY A 25 -5.00 -15.03 4.95
N LYS A 26 -3.69 -15.24 5.20
CA LYS A 26 -3.16 -15.63 6.50
C LYS A 26 -2.73 -14.44 7.34
N THR A 27 -2.15 -13.43 6.71
CA THR A 27 -1.54 -12.29 7.42
C THR A 27 -2.53 -11.18 7.74
N PHE A 28 -3.56 -10.98 6.91
CA PHE A 28 -4.54 -9.92 7.17
C PHE A 28 -5.30 -10.09 8.50
N PRO A 29 -5.73 -11.30 8.93
CA PRO A 29 -6.32 -11.47 10.26
C PRO A 29 -5.39 -11.01 11.39
N VAL A 30 -4.08 -11.24 11.27
CA VAL A 30 -3.08 -10.81 12.25
C VAL A 30 -2.96 -9.29 12.26
N VAL A 31 -2.86 -8.65 11.09
CA VAL A 31 -2.80 -7.19 10.97
C VAL A 31 -4.09 -6.56 11.49
N LYS A 32 -5.25 -7.10 11.12
CA LYS A 32 -6.55 -6.64 11.63
C LYS A 32 -6.61 -6.73 13.17
N GLY A 33 -6.17 -7.86 13.74
CA GLY A 33 -6.11 -8.03 15.20
C GLY A 33 -5.21 -7.01 15.89
N PHE A 34 -4.08 -6.63 15.28
CA PHE A 34 -3.25 -5.54 15.78
C PHE A 34 -3.99 -4.19 15.79
N PHE A 35 -4.69 -3.83 14.70
CA PHE A 35 -5.45 -2.59 14.63
C PHE A 35 -6.67 -2.57 15.58
N GLU A 36 -7.30 -3.72 15.80
CA GLU A 36 -8.35 -3.89 16.82
C GLU A 36 -7.82 -3.61 18.23
N GLN A 37 -6.64 -4.14 18.56
CA GLN A 37 -6.01 -3.90 19.86
C GLN A 37 -5.53 -2.44 19.99
N LEU A 38 -4.89 -1.89 18.94
CA LEU A 38 -4.46 -0.50 18.89
C LEU A 38 -5.64 0.46 19.12
N ARG A 39 -6.79 0.21 18.49
CA ARG A 39 -8.00 1.02 18.67
C ARG A 39 -8.53 0.99 20.11
N LYS A 40 -8.40 -0.14 20.80
CA LYS A 40 -8.85 -0.28 22.20
C LYS A 40 -7.91 0.40 23.18
N ASP A 41 -6.61 0.20 23.01
CA ASP A 41 -5.62 0.58 24.01
C ASP A 41 -5.21 2.06 23.90
N GLU A 42 -4.97 2.54 22.68
CA GLU A 42 -4.40 3.88 22.43
C GLU A 42 -5.30 4.73 21.53
N GLY A 43 -5.97 4.11 20.56
CA GLY A 43 -6.79 4.78 19.56
C GLY A 43 -8.20 5.13 20.02
N ALA A 44 -8.55 4.99 21.30
CA ALA A 44 -9.93 5.22 21.75
C ALA A 44 -10.38 6.67 21.46
N ALA A 45 -9.50 7.65 21.55
CA ALA A 45 -9.81 9.06 21.31
C ALA A 45 -9.01 9.71 20.17
N GLN A 46 -8.14 8.95 19.49
CA GLN A 46 -7.24 9.47 18.46
C GLN A 46 -7.55 8.85 17.10
N PRO A 47 -7.36 9.58 15.98
CA PRO A 47 -7.45 8.97 14.67
C PRO A 47 -6.30 7.97 14.46
N ILE A 48 -6.56 6.90 13.70
CA ILE A 48 -5.57 5.90 13.32
C ILE A 48 -5.32 5.98 11.82
N GLY A 49 -4.09 6.32 11.46
CA GLY A 49 -3.57 6.23 10.10
C GLY A 49 -2.73 4.98 9.87
N ALA A 50 -2.61 4.56 8.61
CA ALA A 50 -1.70 3.49 8.22
C ALA A 50 -0.99 3.80 6.90
N ALA A 51 0.33 3.65 6.88
CA ALA A 51 1.15 3.71 5.66
C ALA A 51 1.68 2.32 5.31
N GLY A 52 1.47 1.89 4.06
CA GLY A 52 1.80 0.55 3.59
C GLY A 52 2.64 0.53 2.32
N PHE A 53 3.74 -0.21 2.34
CA PHE A 53 4.70 -0.29 1.23
C PHE A 53 4.70 -1.70 0.64
N CYS A 54 4.66 -1.84 -0.69
CA CYS A 54 4.65 -3.16 -1.35
C CYS A 54 3.53 -4.06 -0.79
N TRP A 55 3.90 -5.15 -0.11
CA TRP A 55 3.00 -6.07 0.58
C TRP A 55 2.16 -5.37 1.66
N GLY A 56 2.71 -4.38 2.36
CA GLY A 56 1.98 -3.59 3.35
C GLY A 56 0.87 -2.75 2.72
N GLY A 57 1.04 -2.34 1.46
CA GLY A 57 0.02 -1.58 0.73
C GLY A 57 -1.27 -2.37 0.54
N LYS A 58 -1.20 -3.68 0.31
CA LYS A 58 -2.37 -4.57 0.31
C LYS A 58 -3.14 -4.52 1.63
N HIS A 59 -2.43 -4.50 2.75
CA HIS A 59 -3.03 -4.53 4.08
C HIS A 59 -3.73 -3.22 4.41
N VAL A 60 -3.16 -2.07 4.00
CA VAL A 60 -3.84 -0.77 4.12
C VAL A 60 -5.14 -0.77 3.31
N VAL A 61 -5.12 -1.26 2.06
CA VAL A 61 -6.35 -1.35 1.25
C VAL A 61 -7.38 -2.25 1.93
N LEU A 62 -6.99 -3.42 2.44
CA LEU A 62 -7.93 -4.28 3.16
C LEU A 62 -8.45 -3.63 4.45
N LEU A 63 -7.62 -2.95 5.22
CA LEU A 63 -8.05 -2.20 6.42
C LEU A 63 -9.08 -1.12 6.08
N SER A 64 -8.95 -0.48 4.91
CA SER A 64 -9.89 0.55 4.45
C SER A 64 -11.27 0.02 4.04
N HIS A 65 -11.52 -1.29 4.07
CA HIS A 65 -12.82 -1.91 3.72
C HIS A 65 -13.91 -1.74 4.79
N GLY A 66 -13.79 -0.72 5.64
CA GLY A 66 -14.83 -0.36 6.63
C GLY A 66 -14.87 -1.27 7.85
N HIS A 67 -13.73 -1.80 8.27
CA HIS A 67 -13.65 -2.56 9.52
C HIS A 67 -13.78 -1.65 10.73
N GLU A 68 -14.54 -2.08 11.73
CA GLU A 68 -14.81 -1.31 12.94
C GLU A 68 -14.79 -2.21 14.17
N ILE A 69 -14.51 -1.61 15.32
CA ILE A 69 -14.64 -2.22 16.63
C ILE A 69 -15.23 -1.20 17.59
N ASP A 70 -16.21 -1.61 18.40
CA ASP A 70 -16.93 -0.75 19.35
C ASP A 70 -17.48 0.55 18.70
N GLY A 71 -17.94 0.44 17.45
CA GLY A 71 -18.49 1.55 16.66
C GLY A 71 -17.46 2.56 16.15
N LYS A 72 -16.17 2.24 16.22
CA LYS A 72 -15.06 3.09 15.71
C LYS A 72 -14.32 2.39 14.58
N PRO A 73 -13.91 3.11 13.53
CA PRO A 73 -13.16 2.51 12.44
C PRO A 73 -11.79 2.03 12.89
N LEU A 74 -11.31 0.93 12.31
CA LEU A 74 -9.93 0.49 12.52
C LEU A 74 -8.93 1.40 11.80
N LEU A 75 -9.36 2.08 10.74
CA LEU A 75 -8.54 2.98 9.93
C LEU A 75 -9.35 4.23 9.57
N ASP A 76 -8.81 5.40 9.87
CA ASP A 76 -9.42 6.69 9.52
C ASP A 76 -8.94 7.19 8.15
N ALA A 77 -7.65 7.03 7.84
CA ALA A 77 -7.08 7.31 6.52
C ALA A 77 -5.86 6.43 6.24
N GLY A 78 -5.66 6.02 4.99
CA GLY A 78 -4.54 5.17 4.58
C GLY A 78 -3.63 5.82 3.54
N PHE A 79 -2.37 5.42 3.51
CA PHE A 79 -1.43 5.73 2.43
C PHE A 79 -0.78 4.43 1.94
N THR A 80 -0.55 4.32 0.64
CA THR A 80 0.22 3.21 0.06
C THR A 80 1.26 3.69 -0.93
N ALA A 81 2.42 3.06 -0.94
CA ALA A 81 3.44 3.25 -1.96
C ALA A 81 3.81 1.92 -2.62
N HIS A 82 3.83 1.92 -3.96
CA HIS A 82 4.10 0.76 -4.84
C HIS A 82 3.42 -0.54 -4.34
N PRO A 83 2.10 -0.55 -4.07
CA PRO A 83 1.43 -1.70 -3.48
C PRO A 83 1.53 -2.95 -4.37
N SER A 84 1.53 -4.14 -3.75
CA SER A 84 1.56 -5.43 -4.46
C SER A 84 0.37 -6.31 -4.09
N ILE A 85 0.07 -7.33 -4.90
CA ILE A 85 -0.96 -8.37 -4.58
C ILE A 85 -2.38 -7.78 -4.49
N LEU A 86 -2.64 -6.66 -5.15
CA LEU A 86 -3.98 -6.08 -5.29
C LEU A 86 -4.77 -6.81 -6.38
N SER A 87 -5.98 -7.23 -6.02
CA SER A 87 -7.01 -7.71 -6.93
C SER A 87 -7.73 -6.49 -7.51
N ILE A 88 -7.28 -6.02 -8.67
CA ILE A 88 -7.82 -4.81 -9.32
C ILE A 88 -8.88 -5.23 -10.36
N PRO A 89 -10.14 -4.75 -10.28
CA PRO A 89 -10.60 -3.62 -9.47
C PRO A 89 -11.21 -3.95 -8.10
N SER A 90 -11.42 -5.24 -7.79
CA SER A 90 -12.29 -5.66 -6.69
C SER A 90 -11.88 -5.18 -5.30
N ASP A 91 -10.58 -5.07 -5.02
CA ASP A 91 -10.12 -4.52 -3.74
C ASP A 91 -10.34 -3.02 -3.64
N ILE A 92 -10.17 -2.29 -4.75
CA ILE A 92 -10.26 -0.84 -4.79
C ILE A 92 -11.71 -0.38 -4.67
N GLN A 93 -12.63 -1.10 -5.30
CA GLN A 93 -14.06 -0.80 -5.25
C GLN A 93 -14.69 -1.02 -3.86
N LYS A 94 -14.02 -1.75 -2.97
CA LYS A 94 -14.48 -2.04 -1.60
C LYS A 94 -13.97 -1.03 -0.56
N ILE A 95 -13.15 -0.07 -0.98
CA ILE A 95 -12.62 0.97 -0.10
C ILE A 95 -13.77 1.82 0.44
N GLN A 96 -13.84 1.96 1.75
CA GLN A 96 -14.83 2.78 2.48
C GLN A 96 -14.17 3.88 3.31
N ARG A 97 -12.85 3.82 3.50
CA ARG A 97 -12.02 4.81 4.19
C ARG A 97 -11.00 5.37 3.20
N PRO A 98 -10.72 6.68 3.18
CA PRO A 98 -9.96 7.30 2.12
C PRO A 98 -8.50 6.79 2.13
N VAL A 99 -7.97 6.50 0.95
CA VAL A 99 -6.58 6.02 0.76
C VAL A 99 -5.88 6.79 -0.34
N SER A 100 -4.66 7.27 -0.05
CA SER A 100 -3.76 7.86 -1.03
C SER A 100 -2.80 6.81 -1.60
N PHE A 101 -2.66 6.76 -2.93
CA PHE A 101 -1.83 5.78 -3.64
C PHE A 101 -0.68 6.46 -4.38
N ALA A 102 0.56 6.11 -4.01
CA ALA A 102 1.76 6.43 -4.77
C ALA A 102 2.14 5.22 -5.64
N LEU A 103 1.76 5.26 -6.91
CA LEU A 103 1.92 4.16 -7.87
C LEU A 103 3.18 4.36 -8.71
N ALA A 104 3.90 3.28 -8.97
CA ALA A 104 5.06 3.33 -9.85
C ALA A 104 4.67 3.28 -11.34
N ALA A 105 5.35 4.06 -12.18
CA ALA A 105 5.05 4.13 -13.61
C ALA A 105 5.47 2.88 -14.39
N LYS A 106 6.49 2.15 -13.91
CA LYS A 106 7.02 0.92 -14.53
C LYS A 106 7.08 -0.21 -13.50
N ASP A 107 5.92 -0.58 -12.98
CA ASP A 107 5.77 -1.58 -11.93
C ASP A 107 5.43 -2.97 -12.52
N ASP A 108 6.11 -4.00 -12.04
CA ASP A 108 5.94 -5.41 -12.43
C ASP A 108 4.78 -6.10 -11.70
N GLN A 109 4.36 -5.56 -10.55
CA GLN A 109 3.20 -6.00 -9.77
C GLN A 109 1.91 -5.33 -10.25
N ILE A 110 1.97 -4.03 -10.57
CA ILE A 110 0.84 -3.24 -11.07
C ILE A 110 1.19 -2.64 -12.42
N SER A 111 0.71 -3.24 -13.51
CA SER A 111 0.95 -2.70 -14.84
C SER A 111 0.41 -1.26 -15.00
N PRO A 112 0.96 -0.44 -15.92
CA PRO A 112 0.52 0.94 -16.12
C PRO A 112 -1.00 1.07 -16.34
N ALA A 113 -1.59 0.17 -17.14
CA ALA A 113 -3.04 0.16 -17.36
C ALA A 113 -3.84 -0.12 -16.07
N LYS A 114 -3.31 -0.96 -15.17
CA LYS A 114 -3.93 -1.19 -13.85
C LYS A 114 -3.74 0.01 -12.93
N ALA A 115 -2.60 0.70 -12.99
CA ALA A 115 -2.35 1.91 -12.20
C ALA A 115 -3.34 3.03 -12.57
N GLU A 116 -3.56 3.28 -13.86
CA GLU A 116 -4.59 4.22 -14.32
C GLU A 116 -6.00 3.81 -13.88
N LYS A 117 -6.30 2.51 -13.89
CA LYS A 117 -7.57 1.99 -13.41
C LYS A 117 -7.75 2.18 -11.89
N VAL A 118 -6.69 1.98 -11.10
CA VAL A 118 -6.70 2.27 -9.65
C VAL A 118 -7.02 3.73 -9.45
N LYS A 119 -6.30 4.62 -10.14
CA LYS A 119 -6.50 6.07 -10.04
C LYS A 119 -7.95 6.47 -10.34
N ALA A 120 -8.46 6.04 -11.49
CA ALA A 120 -9.82 6.36 -11.90
C ALA A 120 -10.89 5.88 -10.90
N ILE A 121 -10.69 4.70 -10.27
CA ILE A 121 -11.65 4.19 -9.28
C ILE A 121 -11.53 4.96 -7.97
N VAL A 122 -10.31 5.12 -7.44
CA VAL A 122 -10.05 5.76 -6.13
C VAL A 122 -10.58 7.19 -6.08
N GLU A 123 -10.34 7.96 -7.14
CA GLU A 123 -10.78 9.35 -7.25
C GLU A 123 -12.30 9.48 -7.49
N ALA A 124 -12.95 8.42 -7.98
CA ALA A 124 -14.39 8.37 -8.22
C ALA A 124 -15.20 7.76 -7.07
N LEU A 125 -14.54 7.24 -6.01
CA LEU A 125 -15.24 6.73 -4.84
C LEU A 125 -16.05 7.85 -4.17
N PRO A 126 -17.27 7.57 -3.68
CA PRO A 126 -18.08 8.57 -3.00
C PRO A 126 -17.47 8.96 -1.65
N SER A 127 -17.69 10.20 -1.23
CA SER A 127 -17.32 10.64 0.12
C SER A 127 -18.02 9.77 1.19
N PRO A 128 -17.34 9.37 2.28
CA PRO A 128 -16.01 9.79 2.72
C PRO A 128 -14.84 8.94 2.18
N ALA A 129 -15.10 7.97 1.29
CA ALA A 129 -14.09 7.02 0.80
C ALA A 129 -13.20 7.57 -0.32
N THR A 130 -13.53 8.75 -0.86
CA THR A 130 -12.78 9.41 -1.93
C THR A 130 -11.30 9.54 -1.56
N GLY A 131 -10.43 8.92 -2.36
CA GLY A 131 -8.98 8.96 -2.18
C GLY A 131 -8.30 9.81 -3.26
N GLU A 132 -6.99 9.65 -3.35
CA GLU A 132 -6.17 10.21 -4.43
C GLU A 132 -5.15 9.17 -4.91
N ALA A 133 -4.71 9.28 -6.17
CA ALA A 133 -3.67 8.41 -6.68
C ALA A 133 -2.76 9.12 -7.68
N TYR A 134 -1.46 8.94 -7.51
CA TYR A 134 -0.44 9.53 -8.37
C TYR A 134 0.43 8.43 -8.96
N VAL A 135 0.58 8.43 -10.29
CA VAL A 135 1.54 7.59 -10.99
C VAL A 135 2.83 8.39 -11.13
N ILE A 136 3.88 7.98 -10.43
CA ILE A 136 5.14 8.72 -10.36
C ILE A 136 6.02 8.31 -11.55
N PRO A 137 6.34 9.22 -12.50
CA PRO A 137 7.14 8.88 -13.67
C PRO A 137 8.54 8.38 -13.31
N GLY A 138 9.15 7.57 -14.16
CA GLY A 138 10.53 7.09 -13.98
C GLY A 138 10.73 6.02 -12.91
N THR A 139 9.71 5.76 -12.08
CA THR A 139 9.79 4.79 -10.98
C THR A 139 9.46 3.36 -11.40
N GLY A 140 10.13 2.41 -10.75
CA GLY A 140 9.74 0.99 -10.74
C GLY A 140 9.23 0.55 -9.38
N HIS A 141 8.95 -0.75 -9.25
CA HIS A 141 8.50 -1.31 -7.98
C HIS A 141 9.53 -1.10 -6.86
N GLY A 142 9.07 -0.70 -5.68
CA GLY A 142 9.93 -0.44 -4.52
C GLY A 142 10.61 0.93 -4.49
N PHE A 143 10.25 1.86 -5.38
CA PHE A 143 10.90 3.17 -5.47
C PHE A 143 10.90 3.97 -4.15
N ALA A 144 9.86 3.82 -3.31
CA ALA A 144 9.73 4.55 -2.05
C ALA A 144 10.60 3.98 -0.91
N VAL A 145 11.20 2.80 -1.09
CA VAL A 145 12.01 2.13 -0.04
C VAL A 145 13.42 1.76 -0.51
N ARG A 146 13.64 1.62 -1.81
CA ARG A 146 14.92 1.22 -2.43
C ARG A 146 15.53 2.35 -3.25
N ALA A 147 15.32 3.60 -2.81
CA ALA A 147 15.82 4.74 -3.54
C ALA A 147 17.35 4.67 -3.67
N ASP A 148 17.83 4.65 -4.92
CA ASP A 148 19.26 4.77 -5.20
C ASP A 148 19.67 6.22 -5.04
N LEU A 149 20.20 6.56 -3.86
CA LEU A 149 20.63 7.93 -3.51
C LEU A 149 21.77 8.45 -4.39
N THR A 150 22.39 7.59 -5.22
CA THR A 150 23.41 8.02 -6.19
C THR A 150 22.81 8.54 -7.49
N LYS A 151 21.50 8.43 -7.66
CA LYS A 151 20.75 8.95 -8.82
C LYS A 151 19.78 10.02 -8.34
N ASP A 152 20.03 11.26 -8.74
CA ASP A 152 19.24 12.43 -8.33
C ASP A 152 17.72 12.25 -8.53
N ASP A 153 17.32 11.61 -9.63
CA ASP A 153 15.90 11.40 -9.96
C ASP A 153 15.23 10.36 -9.03
N VAL A 154 15.96 9.33 -8.58
CA VAL A 154 15.37 8.26 -7.74
C VAL A 154 15.16 8.75 -6.31
N ALA A 155 16.09 9.54 -5.77
CA ALA A 155 15.92 10.20 -4.48
C ALA A 155 14.72 11.17 -4.50
N ALA A 156 14.60 11.97 -5.57
CA ALA A 156 13.47 12.88 -5.73
C ALA A 156 12.12 12.13 -5.84
N GLN A 157 12.08 10.96 -6.47
CA GLN A 157 10.86 10.16 -6.60
C GLN A 157 10.42 9.54 -5.27
N ALA A 158 11.34 9.07 -4.43
CA ALA A 158 11.02 8.62 -3.08
C ALA A 158 10.54 9.77 -2.19
N ALA A 159 11.21 10.93 -2.27
CA ALA A 159 10.78 12.14 -1.59
C ALA A 159 9.37 12.57 -2.00
N ARG A 160 8.99 12.45 -3.28
CA ARG A 160 7.61 12.73 -3.72
C ARG A 160 6.56 11.84 -3.06
N ALA A 161 6.85 10.55 -2.86
CA ALA A 161 5.92 9.66 -2.15
C ALA A 161 5.87 9.97 -0.64
N GLU A 162 6.99 10.38 -0.05
CA GLU A 162 7.04 10.86 1.33
C GLU A 162 6.22 12.14 1.51
N ASP A 163 6.44 13.15 0.67
CA ASP A 163 5.69 14.41 0.66
C ASP A 163 4.18 14.16 0.50
N GLN A 164 3.80 13.30 -0.46
CA GLN A 164 2.42 12.88 -0.65
C GLN A 164 1.83 12.25 0.62
N SER A 165 2.57 11.36 1.29
CA SER A 165 2.12 10.74 2.54
C SER A 165 1.92 11.76 3.65
N ILE A 166 2.84 12.72 3.79
CA ILE A 166 2.78 13.76 4.83
C ILE A 166 1.59 14.68 4.58
N ASP A 167 1.43 15.18 3.36
CA ASP A 167 0.34 16.07 2.98
C ASP A 167 -1.01 15.37 3.11
N TRP A 168 -1.09 14.09 2.76
CA TRP A 168 -2.28 13.28 2.94
C TRP A 168 -2.69 13.18 4.40
N PHE A 169 -1.78 12.81 5.31
CA PHE A 169 -2.14 12.68 6.72
C PHE A 169 -2.45 14.02 7.39
N LYS A 170 -1.76 15.11 7.02
CA LYS A 170 -2.10 16.47 7.48
C LYS A 170 -3.50 16.93 7.07
N LYS A 171 -4.02 16.42 5.95
CA LYS A 171 -5.37 16.75 5.48
C LYS A 171 -6.45 16.00 6.27
N HIS A 172 -6.12 14.84 6.83
CA HIS A 172 -7.08 13.95 7.49
C HIS A 172 -7.03 13.99 9.02
N PHE A 173 -5.92 14.43 9.62
CA PHE A 173 -5.71 14.52 11.07
C PHE A 173 -5.26 15.92 11.48
#